data_AF-F0ZF02-F1
#
_entry.id   AF-F0ZF02-F1
#
_cell.length_a   1.000
_cell.length_b   1.000
_cell.length_c   1.000
_cell.angle_alpha   90.00
_cell.angle_beta   90.00
_cell.angle_gamma   90.00
#
_symmetry.space_group_name_H-M   'P 1'
#
loop_
_entity.id
_entity.type
_entity.pdbx_description
1 polymer ?
#
loop_
_entity_poly.entity_id
_entity_poly.type
_entity_poly.pdbx_seq_one_letter_code
_entity_poly.pdbx_strand_id
1 'polypeptide(L)'
;MNSLNLNGGHPGYSIDNVVLRGNDFKYTFSLPSKEQILNLKQGDLVKLIFSENNQAERMWVEVTDIYTSDEIFHSEATGGNSTNFHDSDFDEGSSGESSTHKDEKNKLVNSQSSNKSNGSPTNSTNGGLDSSINLNNRTSNINKSGGLSSSNLINTNLNNNNTFIKFEGVLDNNPYQLKSLKLGDKVEFFDYNILCIYNQNNQYNHPDLETVPLAIKQMFDQLCLVSNRILVDKENIGYIFREKPTFTNDSGWRIFEGDEPDDYMNKRENYQLVTIASVLNIDDSILLLLGASFDRHFELDSDSQWKELVEK
;
A
#
# COMPACT_ATOMS: atom_id res chain seq x y z
N MET A 1 31.03 -6.39 -17.13
CA MET A 1 29.65 -5.88 -17.20
C MET A 1 29.18 -5.75 -15.77
N ASN A 2 29.16 -4.53 -15.25
CA ASN A 2 28.80 -4.26 -13.86
C ASN A 2 27.30 -4.48 -13.69
N SER A 3 26.93 -5.36 -12.76
CA SER A 3 25.58 -5.47 -12.25
C SER A 3 25.18 -4.12 -11.64
N LEU A 4 24.19 -3.46 -12.24
CA LEU A 4 23.48 -2.36 -11.60
C LEU A 4 22.97 -2.85 -10.25
N ASN A 5 23.40 -2.19 -9.17
CA ASN A 5 22.88 -2.42 -7.84
C ASN A 5 21.40 -1.96 -7.84
N LEU A 6 20.48 -2.91 -8.05
CA LEU A 6 19.03 -2.67 -8.02
C LEU A 6 18.49 -2.40 -6.61
N ASN A 7 19.37 -2.40 -5.61
CA ASN A 7 19.08 -1.89 -4.28
C ASN A 7 19.76 -0.51 -4.21
N GLY A 8 18.97 0.56 -4.23
CA GLY A 8 19.43 1.93 -3.95
C GLY A 8 19.87 2.10 -2.49
N GLY A 9 20.74 1.22 -2.01
CA GLY A 9 21.21 1.15 -0.64
C GLY A 9 22.35 2.13 -0.41
N HIS A 10 22.13 3.07 0.49
CA HIS A 10 23.22 3.80 1.11
C HIS A 10 24.01 2.81 2.01
N PRO A 11 25.34 2.94 2.17
CA PRO A 11 26.15 1.98 2.94
C PRO A 11 25.69 1.73 4.40
N GLY A 12 24.77 2.52 4.94
CA GLY A 12 24.18 2.35 6.27
C GLY A 12 22.74 1.84 6.33
N TYR A 13 21.98 1.87 5.22
CA TYR A 13 20.57 1.48 5.20
C TYR A 13 20.10 1.06 3.81
N SER A 14 19.00 0.32 3.74
CA SER A 14 18.26 0.06 2.51
C SER A 14 16.89 0.73 2.53
N ILE A 15 16.34 1.01 1.35
CA ILE A 15 14.93 1.40 1.18
C ILE A 15 14.21 0.21 0.56
N ASP A 16 13.14 -0.24 1.20
CA ASP A 16 12.47 -1.47 0.79
C ASP A 16 11.66 -1.28 -0.49
N ASN A 17 11.63 -2.32 -1.31
CA ASN A 17 10.68 -2.42 -2.42
C ASN A 17 9.31 -2.82 -1.87
N VAL A 18 8.39 -1.86 -1.81
CA VAL A 18 7.07 -2.07 -1.21
C VAL A 18 6.18 -2.93 -2.11
N VAL A 19 6.42 -2.97 -3.41
CA VAL A 19 5.70 -3.86 -4.34
C VAL A 19 5.99 -5.32 -4.01
N LEU A 20 7.25 -5.67 -3.75
CA LEU A 20 7.62 -7.02 -3.33
C LEU A 20 7.02 -7.37 -1.96
N ARG A 21 7.02 -6.44 -1.01
CA ARG A 21 6.38 -6.65 0.32
C ARG A 21 4.87 -6.84 0.22
N GLY A 22 4.22 -6.23 -0.78
CA GLY A 22 2.78 -6.36 -1.01
C GLY A 22 2.35 -7.76 -1.44
N ASN A 23 3.24 -8.54 -2.08
CA ASN A 23 2.91 -9.89 -2.51
C ASN A 23 2.66 -10.85 -1.35
N ASP A 24 3.35 -10.66 -0.22
CA ASP A 24 3.20 -11.50 0.96
C ASP A 24 1.89 -11.22 1.74
N PHE A 25 1.29 -10.04 1.52
CA PHE A 25 0.15 -9.53 2.30
C PHE A 25 -0.88 -8.82 1.42
N LYS A 26 -1.28 -9.48 0.32
CA LYS A 26 -2.09 -8.89 -0.76
C LYS A 26 -3.36 -8.15 -0.32
N TYR A 27 -3.99 -8.56 0.79
CA TYR A 27 -5.22 -7.95 1.29
C TYR A 27 -5.02 -6.80 2.28
N THR A 28 -3.88 -6.72 2.95
CA THR A 28 -3.61 -5.66 3.96
C THR A 28 -2.58 -4.64 3.48
N PHE A 29 -2.07 -4.82 2.27
CA PHE A 29 -1.03 -3.98 1.71
C PHE A 29 -1.58 -3.16 0.54
N SER A 30 -2.14 -2.00 0.85
CA SER A 30 -2.56 -1.01 -0.14
C SER A 30 -1.39 -0.10 -0.50
N LEU A 31 -1.29 0.26 -1.78
CA LEU A 31 -0.23 1.12 -2.32
C LEU A 31 -0.85 2.28 -3.13
N PRO A 32 -0.15 3.41 -3.30
CA PRO A 32 -0.58 4.44 -4.22
C PRO A 32 -0.77 3.87 -5.63
N SER A 33 -1.74 4.41 -6.37
CA SER A 33 -1.95 4.07 -7.77
C SER A 33 -0.82 4.61 -8.64
N LYS A 34 -0.64 4.01 -9.83
CA LYS A 34 0.31 4.52 -10.81
C LYS A 34 -0.01 5.97 -11.21
N GLU A 35 -1.27 6.33 -11.31
CA GLU A 35 -1.71 7.70 -11.59
C GLU A 35 -1.33 8.66 -10.46
N GLN A 36 -1.49 8.26 -9.20
CA GLN A 36 -1.09 9.07 -8.05
C GLN A 36 0.42 9.32 -8.05
N ILE A 37 1.22 8.28 -8.33
CA ILE A 37 2.69 8.40 -8.43
C ILE A 37 3.08 9.31 -9.61
N LEU A 38 2.46 9.16 -10.78
CA LEU A 38 2.72 10.00 -11.95
C LEU A 38 2.37 11.47 -11.73
N ASN A 39 1.48 11.77 -10.79
CA ASN A 39 1.04 13.14 -10.47
C ASN A 39 1.89 13.82 -9.38
N LEU A 40 2.87 13.12 -8.79
CA LEU A 40 3.78 13.69 -7.80
C LEU A 40 4.55 14.91 -8.35
N LYS A 41 4.82 15.86 -7.46
CA LYS A 41 5.53 17.11 -7.75
C LYS A 41 6.56 17.38 -6.66
N GLN A 42 7.49 18.27 -6.97
CA GLN A 42 8.38 18.85 -5.96
C GLN A 42 7.56 19.45 -4.81
N GLY A 43 7.97 19.16 -3.57
CA GLY A 43 7.30 19.55 -2.34
C GLY A 43 6.24 18.56 -1.84
N ASP A 44 5.87 17.54 -2.63
CA ASP A 44 4.98 16.48 -2.15
C ASP A 44 5.69 15.58 -1.14
N LEU A 45 4.96 15.12 -0.12
CA LEU A 45 5.46 14.22 0.91
C LEU A 45 5.09 12.77 0.58
N VAL A 46 6.10 11.90 0.55
CA VAL A 46 5.94 10.45 0.37
C VAL A 46 6.50 9.69 1.57
N LYS A 47 5.91 8.54 1.87
CA LYS A 47 6.39 7.66 2.95
C LYS A 47 7.14 6.49 2.36
N LEU A 48 8.33 6.22 2.87
CA LEU A 48 9.17 5.08 2.49
C LEU A 48 9.41 4.17 3.70
N ILE A 49 9.91 2.94 3.47
CA ILE A 49 10.37 2.04 4.52
C ILE A 49 11.89 1.95 4.44
N PHE A 50 12.57 2.42 5.48
CA PHE A 50 14.03 2.32 5.61
C PHE A 50 14.37 1.18 6.55
N SER A 51 15.41 0.42 6.24
CA SER A 51 15.85 -0.74 7.01
C SER A 51 17.35 -0.66 7.32
N GLU A 52 17.73 -0.88 8.58
CA GLU A 52 19.12 -0.93 9.08
C GLU A 52 19.20 -1.97 10.21
N ASN A 53 20.17 -2.90 10.16
CA ASN A 53 20.45 -3.86 11.25
C ASN A 53 19.20 -4.60 11.81
N ASN A 54 18.35 -5.14 10.93
CA ASN A 54 17.06 -5.81 11.27
C ASN A 54 16.00 -4.90 11.90
N GLN A 55 16.23 -3.59 11.96
CA GLN A 55 15.22 -2.59 12.31
C GLN A 55 14.68 -1.98 11.03
N ALA A 56 13.40 -1.61 11.05
CA ALA A 56 12.77 -0.91 9.95
C ALA A 56 11.89 0.23 10.46
N GLU A 57 11.92 1.36 9.78
CA GLU A 57 11.12 2.54 10.09
C GLU A 57 10.43 3.10 8.85
N ARG A 58 9.21 3.59 9.07
CA ARG A 58 8.44 4.29 8.04
C ARG A 58 8.64 5.78 8.22
N MET A 59 9.22 6.43 7.22
CA MET A 59 9.61 7.84 7.31
C MET A 59 9.11 8.64 6.13
N TRP A 60 8.84 9.92 6.36
CA TRP A 60 8.42 10.87 5.35
C TRP A 60 9.63 11.48 4.66
N VAL A 61 9.50 11.66 3.35
CA VAL A 61 10.48 12.28 2.47
C VAL A 61 9.74 13.33 1.64
N GLU A 62 10.22 14.57 1.67
CA GLU A 62 9.78 15.61 0.74
C GLU A 62 10.48 15.42 -0.60
N VAL A 63 9.70 15.27 -1.67
CA VAL A 63 10.23 15.12 -3.03
C VAL A 63 10.89 16.43 -3.45
N THR A 64 12.16 16.39 -3.82
CA THR A 64 12.87 17.56 -4.36
C THR A 64 12.96 17.53 -5.88
N ASP A 65 13.20 16.35 -6.46
CA ASP A 65 13.43 16.18 -7.89
C ASP A 65 12.84 14.86 -8.39
N ILE A 66 12.42 14.84 -9.65
CA ILE A 66 11.77 13.68 -10.30
C ILE A 66 12.44 13.48 -11.66
N TYR A 67 12.86 12.24 -11.94
CA TYR A 67 13.53 11.86 -13.17
C TYR A 67 12.81 10.67 -13.81
N THR A 68 12.37 10.84 -15.05
CA THR A 68 11.82 9.74 -15.84
C THR A 68 12.94 8.88 -16.41
N SER A 69 12.66 7.60 -16.68
CA SER A 69 13.64 6.68 -17.28
C SER A 69 14.33 7.27 -18.52
N ASP A 70 13.59 7.98 -19.36
CA ASP A 70 14.10 8.56 -20.60
C ASP A 70 15.12 9.68 -20.35
N GLU A 71 14.94 10.47 -19.29
CA GLU A 71 15.87 11.54 -18.89
C GLU A 71 17.16 10.98 -18.29
N ILE A 72 17.07 9.89 -17.51
CA ILE A 72 18.22 9.23 -16.89
C ILE A 72 19.16 8.68 -17.98
N PHE A 73 18.62 7.94 -18.94
CA PHE A 73 19.42 7.36 -20.04
C PHE A 73 20.03 8.42 -20.97
N HIS A 74 19.45 9.62 -21.09
CA HIS A 74 20.03 10.73 -21.84
C HIS A 74 21.16 11.45 -21.10
N SER A 75 21.09 11.54 -19.77
CA SER A 75 22.15 12.13 -18.95
C SER A 75 23.44 11.28 -18.96
N GLU A 76 23.32 9.95 -18.91
CA GLU A 76 24.47 9.04 -18.94
C GLU A 76 25.14 8.99 -20.32
N ALA A 77 24.38 9.19 -21.40
CA ALA A 77 24.90 9.21 -22.77
C ALA A 77 25.71 10.48 -23.11
N THR A 78 25.52 11.57 -22.37
CA THR A 78 26.17 12.87 -22.63
C THR A 78 27.36 13.16 -21.70
N GLY A 79 27.59 12.35 -20.65
CA GLY A 79 28.68 12.51 -19.68
C GLY A 79 30.05 11.93 -20.08
N GLY A 80 30.21 11.42 -21.30
CA GLY A 80 31.46 10.83 -21.78
C GLY A 80 32.39 11.81 -22.49
N ASN A 81 33.43 12.28 -21.78
CA ASN A 81 34.64 12.96 -22.27
C ASN A 81 34.49 14.31 -23.02
N SER A 82 34.80 15.41 -22.33
CA SER A 82 35.74 16.39 -22.89
C SER A 82 36.70 16.91 -21.83
N THR A 83 37.88 16.27 -21.73
CA THR A 83 39.07 16.94 -21.21
C THR A 83 39.62 17.83 -22.31
N ASN A 84 39.23 19.11 -22.33
CA ASN A 84 39.97 20.12 -23.08
C ASN A 84 40.62 21.07 -22.09
N PHE A 85 41.93 20.83 -21.89
CA PHE A 85 42.86 21.81 -21.38
C PHE A 85 42.83 23.05 -22.28
N HIS A 86 42.60 24.21 -21.67
CA HIS A 86 43.08 25.47 -22.21
C HIS A 86 43.57 26.35 -21.07
N ASP A 87 44.90 26.39 -20.95
CA ASP A 87 45.62 27.45 -20.26
C ASP A 87 45.34 28.79 -20.95
N SER A 88 45.04 29.82 -20.17
CA SER A 88 45.60 31.15 -20.38
C SER A 88 45.39 32.02 -19.16
N ASP A 89 46.54 32.43 -18.62
CA ASP A 89 46.85 33.54 -17.74
C ASP A 89 45.87 34.73 -17.78
N PHE A 90 45.57 35.30 -16.60
CA PHE A 90 45.75 36.74 -16.36
C PHE A 90 45.80 37.03 -14.85
N ASP A 91 46.78 37.84 -14.49
CA ASP A 91 47.23 38.19 -13.13
C ASP A 91 46.70 39.58 -12.70
N GLU A 92 46.83 39.87 -11.40
CA GLU A 92 46.64 41.15 -10.68
C GLU A 92 45.21 41.76 -10.60
N GLY A 93 44.70 42.29 -9.48
CA GLY A 93 45.25 42.58 -8.16
C GLY A 93 44.39 43.66 -7.45
N SER A 94 44.26 43.53 -6.12
CA SER A 94 44.15 44.62 -5.12
C SER A 94 42.81 45.28 -4.72
N SER A 95 42.54 45.12 -3.40
CA SER A 95 42.22 46.13 -2.36
C SER A 95 40.83 46.77 -2.18
N GLY A 96 40.42 46.84 -0.89
CA GLY A 96 39.55 47.88 -0.29
C GLY A 96 38.36 47.32 0.48
N GLU A 97 38.49 46.91 1.75
CA GLU A 97 38.22 47.67 2.99
C GLU A 97 36.77 48.15 3.28
N SER A 98 36.26 47.66 4.43
CA SER A 98 35.54 48.36 5.51
C SER A 98 34.15 48.98 5.30
N SER A 99 33.17 48.54 6.10
CA SER A 99 32.67 49.30 7.29
C SER A 99 31.23 48.93 7.72
N THR A 100 31.13 48.50 8.98
CA THR A 100 30.16 48.83 10.06
C THR A 100 28.82 49.54 9.75
N HIS A 101 27.72 49.02 10.33
CA HIS A 101 26.92 49.58 11.46
C HIS A 101 25.46 49.06 11.45
N LYS A 102 25.03 48.37 12.51
CA LYS A 102 24.13 48.81 13.62
C LYS A 102 22.63 48.62 13.33
N ASP A 103 21.98 47.84 14.21
CA ASP A 103 20.89 48.25 15.14
C ASP A 103 19.56 48.54 14.40
N GLU A 104 18.37 48.12 14.81
CA GLU A 104 17.81 48.07 16.15
C GLU A 104 16.41 47.38 16.15
N LYS A 105 16.11 46.65 17.23
CA LYS A 105 14.85 46.50 17.99
C LYS A 105 13.46 46.69 17.33
N ASN A 106 12.59 45.70 17.57
CA ASN A 106 11.31 45.78 18.32
C ASN A 106 10.79 44.33 18.47
N LYS A 107 10.61 43.69 19.63
CA LYS A 107 9.91 43.95 20.91
C LYS A 107 8.36 44.02 20.82
N LEU A 108 7.74 43.22 21.69
CA LEU A 108 6.32 43.08 22.11
C LEU A 108 5.56 41.91 21.44
N VAL A 109 5.28 40.77 22.09
CA VAL A 109 4.60 40.42 23.38
C VAL A 109 3.06 40.38 23.28
N ASN A 110 2.53 39.18 23.57
CA ASN A 110 1.17 38.78 24.00
C ASN A 110 0.03 38.99 23.00
N SER A 111 -0.97 38.10 22.89
CA SER A 111 -1.72 37.46 23.97
C SER A 111 -2.45 36.18 23.56
N GLN A 112 -2.75 35.38 24.59
CA GLN A 112 -3.57 34.18 24.61
C GLN A 112 -5.04 34.37 24.18
N SER A 113 -5.64 33.22 23.84
CA SER A 113 -7.01 32.78 24.15
C SER A 113 -8.17 33.27 23.27
N SER A 114 -8.83 32.32 22.60
CA SER A 114 -10.23 31.97 22.92
C SER A 114 -10.75 30.75 22.15
N ASN A 115 -11.38 29.84 22.91
CA ASN A 115 -12.29 28.77 22.49
C ASN A 115 -13.48 29.24 21.64
N LYS A 116 -13.98 28.37 20.74
CA LYS A 116 -15.40 28.00 20.47
C LYS A 116 -15.48 27.27 19.11
N SER A 117 -15.80 25.97 19.06
CA SER A 117 -17.14 25.34 19.02
C SER A 117 -17.90 25.53 17.70
N ASN A 118 -18.55 24.43 17.27
CA ASN A 118 -19.48 24.21 16.14
C ASN A 118 -18.78 23.71 14.86
N GLY A 119 -19.25 22.68 14.16
CA GLY A 119 -20.46 21.86 14.29
C GLY A 119 -20.45 20.81 13.17
N SER A 120 -21.16 19.71 13.41
CA SER A 120 -21.46 18.68 12.41
C SER A 120 -22.19 19.26 11.20
N PRO A 121 -22.11 18.57 10.04
CA PRO A 121 -23.26 18.42 9.19
C PRO A 121 -23.62 16.95 9.00
N THR A 122 -24.86 16.65 9.36
CA THR A 122 -25.66 15.53 8.89
C THR A 122 -25.80 15.57 7.37
N ASN A 123 -25.81 14.41 6.70
CA ASN A 123 -26.64 14.25 5.53
C ASN A 123 -27.12 12.80 5.37
N SER A 124 -28.43 12.65 5.45
CA SER A 124 -29.20 11.47 5.07
C SER A 124 -29.50 11.51 3.58
N THR A 125 -29.31 10.39 2.86
CA THR A 125 -30.14 10.07 1.70
C THR A 125 -30.26 8.55 1.54
N ASN A 126 -31.51 8.10 1.56
CA ASN A 126 -31.98 6.76 1.19
C ASN A 126 -31.70 6.46 -0.29
N GLY A 127 -31.43 5.19 -0.58
CA GLY A 127 -31.42 4.65 -1.94
C GLY A 127 -31.13 3.17 -1.92
N GLY A 128 -32.18 2.36 -1.75
CA GLY A 128 -32.10 0.90 -1.93
C GLY A 128 -31.91 0.55 -3.40
N LEU A 129 -30.97 -0.34 -3.67
CA LEU A 129 -30.83 -1.06 -4.94
C LEU A 129 -30.47 -2.50 -4.61
N ASP A 130 -31.48 -3.34 -4.74
CA ASP A 130 -31.41 -4.80 -4.76
C ASP A 130 -30.74 -5.22 -6.09
N SER A 131 -29.58 -5.88 -6.01
CA SER A 131 -28.96 -6.55 -7.16
C SER A 131 -28.63 -7.99 -6.79
N SER A 132 -29.55 -8.86 -7.17
CA SER A 132 -29.41 -10.31 -7.16
C SER A 132 -28.28 -10.71 -8.13
N ILE A 133 -27.12 -11.09 -7.58
CA ILE A 133 -26.05 -11.75 -8.33
C ILE A 133 -26.33 -13.25 -8.33
N ASN A 134 -26.61 -13.78 -9.51
CA ASN A 134 -26.92 -15.17 -9.76
C ASN A 134 -25.61 -15.97 -9.82
N LEU A 135 -25.26 -16.68 -8.74
CA LEU A 135 -24.15 -17.64 -8.73
C LEU A 135 -24.58 -18.92 -9.45
N ASN A 136 -24.23 -19.04 -10.72
CA ASN A 136 -24.28 -20.33 -11.42
C ASN A 136 -22.88 -20.91 -11.58
N ASN A 137 -22.65 -21.96 -10.80
CA ASN A 137 -21.67 -23.03 -10.92
C ASN A 137 -20.97 -23.17 -12.27
N ARG A 138 -19.63 -23.21 -12.27
CA ARG A 138 -18.84 -24.09 -13.15
C ARG A 138 -17.55 -24.52 -12.48
N THR A 139 -17.59 -25.75 -11.97
CA THR A 139 -16.43 -26.56 -11.63
C THR A 139 -15.59 -26.92 -12.85
N SER A 140 -14.30 -27.08 -12.60
CA SER A 140 -13.21 -27.49 -13.46
C SER A 140 -13.46 -28.80 -14.22
N ASN A 141 -12.93 -28.89 -15.46
CA ASN A 141 -12.55 -30.17 -16.04
C ASN A 141 -11.23 -30.02 -16.83
N ILE A 142 -10.19 -30.67 -16.32
CA ILE A 142 -8.92 -30.91 -16.98
C ILE A 142 -9.09 -32.17 -17.84
N ASN A 143 -8.76 -32.11 -19.13
CA ASN A 143 -8.32 -33.28 -19.89
C ASN A 143 -7.34 -32.88 -21.01
N LYS A 144 -6.19 -33.55 -20.99
CA LYS A 144 -5.11 -33.49 -22.01
C LYS A 144 -5.48 -34.36 -23.21
N SER A 145 -5.32 -33.83 -24.43
CA SER A 145 -4.79 -34.57 -25.60
C SER A 145 -4.47 -33.58 -26.72
N GLY A 146 -3.26 -33.67 -27.28
CA GLY A 146 -2.67 -32.66 -28.18
C GLY A 146 -3.05 -32.74 -29.66
N GLY A 147 -2.51 -31.77 -30.41
CA GLY A 147 -2.52 -31.73 -31.88
C GLY A 147 -2.45 -30.29 -32.42
N LEU A 148 -1.28 -29.91 -32.95
CA LEU A 148 -0.99 -28.60 -33.55
C LEU A 148 -1.87 -28.30 -34.79
N SER A 149 -2.31 -27.04 -34.93
CA SER A 149 -2.26 -26.28 -36.20
C SER A 149 -2.59 -24.80 -35.99
N SER A 150 -1.54 -23.99 -35.89
CA SER A 150 -1.35 -22.64 -36.44
C SER A 150 -2.58 -21.84 -36.89
N SER A 151 -2.93 -20.79 -36.14
CA SER A 151 -2.83 -19.39 -36.59
C SER A 151 -3.48 -18.45 -35.58
N ASN A 152 -2.80 -17.32 -35.31
CA ASN A 152 -3.24 -16.17 -34.51
C ASN A 152 -3.15 -16.29 -32.99
N LEU A 153 -2.00 -16.74 -32.50
CA LEU A 153 -1.40 -16.14 -31.32
C LEU A 153 -0.94 -14.72 -31.70
N ILE A 154 -1.67 -13.70 -31.24
CA ILE A 154 -1.14 -12.34 -31.21
C ILE A 154 -0.04 -12.34 -30.15
N ASN A 155 1.16 -12.60 -30.65
CA ASN A 155 2.43 -12.39 -29.99
C ASN A 155 2.67 -10.87 -30.01
N THR A 156 2.18 -10.15 -29.02
CA THR A 156 2.59 -8.75 -28.77
C THR A 156 3.58 -8.73 -27.62
N ASN A 157 4.83 -8.99 -27.98
CA ASN A 157 6.04 -8.29 -27.52
C ASN A 157 6.03 -7.79 -26.08
N LEU A 158 6.62 -8.60 -25.20
CA LEU A 158 7.50 -8.15 -24.13
C LEU A 158 8.65 -7.32 -24.72
N ASN A 159 8.39 -6.05 -25.03
CA ASN A 159 9.43 -5.04 -25.07
C ASN A 159 9.62 -4.53 -23.64
N ASN A 160 10.48 -5.22 -22.90
CA ASN A 160 10.97 -4.84 -21.58
C ASN A 160 11.78 -3.54 -21.65
N ASN A 161 11.09 -2.39 -21.70
CA ASN A 161 11.60 -1.17 -21.11
C ASN A 161 10.91 -1.04 -19.75
N ASN A 162 11.51 -1.56 -18.68
CA ASN A 162 11.04 -1.27 -17.33
C ASN A 162 11.29 0.22 -17.07
N THR A 163 10.32 1.06 -17.42
CA THR A 163 10.36 2.49 -17.17
C THR A 163 10.01 2.71 -15.70
N PHE A 164 11.04 2.87 -14.87
CA PHE A 164 10.91 3.29 -13.49
C PHE A 164 11.02 4.82 -13.42
N ILE A 165 10.36 5.41 -12.42
CA ILE A 165 10.56 6.81 -12.07
C ILE A 165 11.54 6.85 -10.90
N LYS A 166 12.62 7.62 -11.05
CA LYS A 166 13.57 7.92 -9.97
C LYS A 166 13.16 9.24 -9.33
N PHE A 167 13.30 9.31 -8.02
CA PHE A 167 13.04 10.48 -7.22
C PHE A 167 14.29 10.79 -6.37
N GLU A 168 14.51 12.07 -6.14
CA GLU A 168 15.33 12.55 -5.05
C GLU A 168 14.46 13.31 -4.06
N GLY A 169 14.85 13.27 -2.79
CA GLY A 169 14.13 13.96 -1.75
C GLY A 169 14.94 14.17 -0.49
N VAL A 170 14.30 14.78 0.49
CA VAL A 170 14.89 15.10 1.79
C VAL A 170 14.02 14.50 2.90
N LEU A 171 14.65 13.82 3.85
CA LEU A 171 13.96 13.22 4.99
C LEU A 171 13.29 14.30 5.85
N ASP A 172 11.98 14.18 6.08
CA ASP A 172 11.13 15.19 6.76
C ASP A 172 10.81 14.81 8.23
N ASN A 173 11.40 13.73 8.75
CA ASN A 173 11.29 13.40 10.17
C ASN A 173 12.60 12.85 10.75
N ASN A 174 12.73 12.95 12.07
CA ASN A 174 13.83 12.32 12.80
C ASN A 174 13.60 10.80 12.87
N PRO A 175 14.60 9.97 12.53
CA PRO A 175 14.57 8.54 12.83
C PRO A 175 14.52 8.29 14.34
N TYR A 176 13.85 7.20 14.73
CA TYR A 176 13.70 6.83 16.15
C TYR A 176 14.79 5.86 16.63
N GLN A 177 15.17 4.90 15.78
CA GLN A 177 16.09 3.78 16.06
C GLN A 177 17.21 3.70 15.02
N LEU A 178 16.94 4.04 13.75
CA LEU A 178 17.96 4.00 12.68
C LEU A 178 19.02 5.09 12.94
N LYS A 179 20.30 4.69 12.94
CA LYS A 179 21.42 5.56 13.34
C LYS A 179 22.14 6.19 12.16
N SER A 180 22.02 5.57 10.99
CA SER A 180 22.68 6.01 9.76
C SER A 180 22.00 7.19 9.08
N LEU A 181 20.78 7.54 9.52
CA LEU A 181 19.93 8.59 8.96
C LEU A 181 19.71 9.72 9.97
N LYS A 182 19.47 10.94 9.46
CA LYS A 182 18.98 12.09 10.24
C LYS A 182 18.02 12.94 9.42
N LEU A 183 17.19 13.72 10.12
CA LEU A 183 16.34 14.74 9.50
C LEU A 183 17.16 15.62 8.54
N GLY A 184 16.63 15.87 7.35
CA GLY A 184 17.30 16.67 6.33
C GLY A 184 18.30 15.91 5.45
N ASP A 185 18.52 14.61 5.68
CA ASP A 185 19.35 13.80 4.78
C ASP A 185 18.71 13.67 3.40
N LYS A 186 19.55 13.77 2.37
CA LYS A 186 19.15 13.52 0.98
C LYS A 186 19.01 12.02 0.75
N VAL A 187 17.96 11.64 0.05
CA VAL A 187 17.68 10.24 -0.29
C VAL A 187 17.29 10.11 -1.76
N GLU A 188 17.78 9.04 -2.37
CA GLU A 188 17.38 8.60 -3.71
C GLU A 188 16.47 7.38 -3.57
N PHE A 189 15.37 7.36 -4.31
CA PHE A 189 14.40 6.26 -4.29
C PHE A 189 13.63 6.17 -5.61
N PHE A 190 12.85 5.11 -5.77
CA PHE A 190 12.08 4.84 -6.98
C PHE A 190 10.58 4.73 -6.69
N ASP A 191 9.77 4.76 -7.74
CA ASP A 191 8.32 4.54 -7.66
C ASP A 191 7.93 3.30 -6.82
N TYR A 192 8.64 2.18 -6.99
CA TYR A 192 8.42 0.93 -6.25
C TYR A 192 8.86 0.99 -4.77
N ASN A 193 9.41 2.10 -4.28
CA ASN A 193 9.70 2.32 -2.87
C ASN A 193 8.59 3.11 -2.15
N ILE A 194 7.66 3.73 -2.87
CA ILE A 194 6.66 4.65 -2.30
C ILE A 194 5.52 3.87 -1.61
N LEU A 195 5.51 3.89 -0.28
CA LEU A 195 4.50 3.23 0.54
C LEU A 195 3.19 4.02 0.59
N CYS A 196 3.25 5.34 0.74
CA CYS A 196 2.09 6.23 0.84
C CYS A 196 2.43 7.62 0.29
N ILE A 197 1.41 8.36 -0.14
CA ILE A 197 1.52 9.78 -0.48
C ILE A 197 0.67 10.58 0.53
N TYR A 198 1.20 11.68 1.06
CA TYR A 198 0.52 12.49 2.05
C TYR A 198 -0.82 13.02 1.51
N ASN A 199 -1.87 13.00 2.34
CA ASN A 199 -3.25 13.38 1.99
C ASN A 199 -3.86 12.62 0.80
N GLN A 200 -3.32 11.46 0.45
CA GLN A 200 -3.90 10.59 -0.57
C GLN A 200 -4.16 9.20 -0.01
N ASN A 201 -5.29 8.59 -0.39
CA ASN A 201 -5.60 7.22 -0.01
C ASN A 201 -4.87 6.26 -0.94
N ASN A 202 -4.32 5.20 -0.36
CA ASN A 202 -3.80 4.07 -1.11
C ASN A 202 -4.95 3.25 -1.74
N GLN A 203 -4.60 2.39 -2.69
CA GLN A 203 -5.52 1.50 -3.39
C GLN A 203 -5.04 0.05 -3.32
N TYR A 204 -5.99 -0.89 -3.41
CA TYR A 204 -5.70 -2.31 -3.56
C TYR A 204 -5.37 -2.64 -5.01
N ASN A 205 -4.08 -2.55 -5.35
CA ASN A 205 -3.55 -2.65 -6.72
C ASN A 205 -2.75 -3.95 -6.99
N HIS A 206 -3.00 -5.00 -6.21
CA HIS A 206 -2.40 -6.31 -6.48
C HIS A 206 -3.06 -6.96 -7.73
N PRO A 207 -2.30 -7.55 -8.68
CA PRO A 207 -2.86 -8.18 -9.88
C PRO A 207 -3.94 -9.22 -9.60
N ASP A 208 -3.75 -10.07 -8.58
CA ASP A 208 -4.75 -11.08 -8.18
C ASP A 208 -6.08 -10.49 -7.71
N LEU A 209 -6.10 -9.20 -7.36
CA LEU A 209 -7.32 -8.51 -6.95
C LEU A 209 -8.01 -7.81 -8.13
N GLU A 210 -7.44 -7.74 -9.32
CA GLU A 210 -8.00 -6.99 -10.46
C GLU A 210 -9.43 -7.43 -10.79
N THR A 211 -9.70 -8.73 -10.71
CA THR A 211 -11.02 -9.34 -11.01
C THR A 211 -12.00 -9.28 -9.84
N VAL A 212 -11.56 -8.90 -8.64
CA VAL A 212 -12.41 -8.85 -7.45
C VAL A 212 -13.34 -7.64 -7.55
N PRO A 213 -14.67 -7.81 -7.39
CA PRO A 213 -15.62 -6.71 -7.42
C PRO A 213 -15.27 -5.59 -6.44
N LEU A 214 -15.42 -4.34 -6.87
CA LEU A 214 -15.12 -3.16 -6.04
C LEU A 214 -15.90 -3.17 -4.71
N ALA A 215 -17.15 -3.62 -4.73
CA ALA A 215 -17.99 -3.75 -3.53
C ALA A 215 -17.36 -4.70 -2.48
N ILE A 216 -16.67 -5.76 -2.92
CA ILE A 216 -15.94 -6.67 -2.03
C ILE A 216 -14.65 -6.02 -1.52
N LYS A 217 -13.88 -5.35 -2.39
CA LYS A 217 -12.65 -4.64 -1.99
C LYS A 217 -12.92 -3.56 -0.93
N GLN A 218 -14.04 -2.85 -1.03
CA GLN A 218 -14.46 -1.84 -0.06
C GLN A 218 -14.73 -2.42 1.34
N MET A 219 -14.93 -3.73 1.45
CA MET A 219 -15.13 -4.41 2.74
C MET A 219 -13.83 -4.80 3.43
N PHE A 220 -12.67 -4.72 2.77
CA PHE A 220 -11.39 -5.19 3.31
C PHE A 220 -11.01 -4.51 4.63
N ASP A 221 -11.33 -3.22 4.78
CA ASP A 221 -11.06 -2.44 5.99
C ASP A 221 -12.18 -2.51 7.05
N GLN A 222 -13.30 -3.18 6.73
CA GLN A 222 -14.37 -3.41 7.69
C GLN A 222 -14.01 -4.53 8.67
N LEU A 223 -14.58 -4.46 9.87
CA LEU A 223 -14.36 -5.44 10.92
C LEU A 223 -15.34 -6.62 10.79
N CYS A 224 -14.87 -7.81 11.11
CA CYS A 224 -15.67 -9.03 11.24
C CYS A 224 -15.36 -9.70 12.58
N LEU A 225 -16.30 -10.49 13.08
CA LEU A 225 -16.09 -11.30 14.28
C LEU A 225 -15.48 -12.64 13.88
N VAL A 226 -14.38 -13.03 14.51
CA VAL A 226 -13.67 -14.26 14.18
C VAL A 226 -13.37 -15.05 15.44
N SER A 227 -13.59 -16.37 15.38
CA SER A 227 -13.24 -17.33 16.44
C SER A 227 -11.74 -17.38 16.70
N ASN A 228 -11.34 -17.44 17.98
CA ASN A 228 -9.96 -17.64 18.38
C ASN A 228 -9.39 -18.99 17.95
N ARG A 229 -10.24 -19.99 17.64
CA ARG A 229 -9.75 -21.23 17.02
C ARG A 229 -9.02 -20.99 15.70
N ILE A 230 -9.50 -20.04 14.90
CA ILE A 230 -8.82 -19.64 13.67
C ILE A 230 -7.62 -18.74 13.99
N LEU A 231 -7.82 -17.69 14.79
CA LEU A 231 -6.79 -16.66 14.99
C LEU A 231 -5.61 -17.10 15.87
N VAL A 232 -5.88 -17.90 16.90
CA VAL A 232 -4.93 -18.33 17.92
C VAL A 232 -4.52 -19.77 17.69
N ASP A 233 -5.49 -20.69 17.59
CA ASP A 233 -5.21 -22.12 17.48
C ASP A 233 -4.80 -22.56 16.06
N LYS A 234 -4.97 -21.65 15.07
CA LYS A 234 -4.61 -21.85 13.66
C LYS A 234 -5.42 -22.95 12.97
N GLU A 235 -6.65 -23.17 13.42
CA GLU A 235 -7.63 -24.01 12.73
C GLU A 235 -8.13 -23.37 11.42
N ASN A 236 -8.72 -24.19 10.56
CA ASN A 236 -9.27 -23.74 9.27
C ASN A 236 -10.58 -22.97 9.45
N ILE A 237 -10.94 -22.16 8.45
CA ILE A 237 -12.28 -21.60 8.36
C ILE A 237 -13.19 -22.68 7.77
N GLY A 238 -14.26 -23.04 8.49
CA GLY A 238 -15.23 -24.04 8.02
C GLY A 238 -16.67 -23.54 8.02
N TYR A 239 -16.97 -22.42 8.69
CA TYR A 239 -18.31 -21.87 8.72
C TYR A 239 -18.30 -20.34 8.78
N ILE A 240 -19.07 -19.70 7.91
CA ILE A 240 -19.25 -18.25 7.91
C ILE A 240 -20.72 -17.88 7.74
N PHE A 241 -21.13 -16.78 8.36
CA PHE A 241 -22.44 -16.18 8.08
C PHE A 241 -22.40 -14.67 8.21
N ARG A 242 -23.41 -14.01 7.64
CA ARG A 242 -23.49 -12.55 7.62
C ARG A 242 -24.74 -12.05 8.33
N GLU A 243 -24.55 -11.31 9.40
CA GLU A 243 -25.62 -10.61 10.12
C GLU A 243 -25.70 -9.13 9.72
N LYS A 244 -26.74 -8.45 10.24
CA LYS A 244 -26.80 -6.98 10.16
C LYS A 244 -25.66 -6.35 10.99
N PRO A 245 -24.94 -5.36 10.44
CA PRO A 245 -23.95 -4.58 11.18
C PRO A 245 -24.48 -4.01 12.49
N THR A 246 -23.68 -4.12 13.55
CA THR A 246 -24.02 -3.60 14.88
C THR A 246 -23.41 -2.21 15.15
N PHE A 247 -22.42 -1.80 14.36
CA PHE A 247 -21.78 -0.48 14.43
C PHE A 247 -21.24 -0.08 13.04
N THR A 248 -20.80 1.19 12.88
CA THR A 248 -20.46 1.80 11.57
C THR A 248 -19.44 1.03 10.73
N ASN A 249 -18.46 0.36 11.37
CA ASN A 249 -17.42 -0.40 10.67
C ASN A 249 -17.59 -1.93 10.81
N ASP A 250 -18.74 -2.41 11.28
CA ASP A 250 -19.04 -3.85 11.31
C ASP A 250 -19.47 -4.29 9.90
N SER A 251 -18.77 -5.26 9.32
CA SER A 251 -19.12 -5.84 8.01
C SER A 251 -20.38 -6.72 8.06
N GLY A 252 -20.74 -7.17 9.27
CA GLY A 252 -21.74 -8.19 9.52
C GLY A 252 -21.21 -9.63 9.47
N TRP A 253 -20.00 -9.86 8.96
CA TRP A 253 -19.44 -11.21 8.86
C TRP A 253 -19.06 -11.78 10.22
N ARG A 254 -19.37 -13.06 10.40
CA ARG A 254 -19.03 -13.90 11.55
C ARG A 254 -18.37 -15.16 11.01
N ILE A 255 -17.18 -15.50 11.51
CA ILE A 255 -16.28 -16.47 10.89
C ILE A 255 -15.77 -17.46 11.95
N PHE A 256 -15.95 -18.75 11.67
CA PHE A 256 -15.78 -19.85 12.62
C PHE A 256 -15.11 -21.05 11.95
N GLU A 257 -14.57 -21.93 12.79
CA GLU A 257 -14.09 -23.23 12.34
C GLU A 257 -15.27 -24.15 11.99
N GLY A 258 -16.40 -24.03 12.69
CA GLY A 258 -17.67 -24.68 12.36
C GLY A 258 -18.10 -25.76 13.35
N ASP A 259 -17.20 -26.30 14.16
CA ASP A 259 -17.50 -27.28 15.21
C ASP A 259 -17.36 -26.73 16.64
N GLU A 260 -17.35 -25.41 16.82
CA GLU A 260 -17.29 -24.78 18.15
C GLU A 260 -18.41 -25.27 19.09
N PRO A 261 -18.08 -25.78 20.29
CA PRO A 261 -19.09 -26.26 21.22
C PRO A 261 -19.87 -25.11 21.87
N ASP A 262 -21.11 -25.36 22.30
CA ASP A 262 -22.01 -24.34 22.88
C ASP A 262 -21.36 -23.54 24.03
N ASP A 263 -20.60 -24.19 24.91
CA ASP A 263 -19.96 -23.52 26.04
C ASP A 263 -18.78 -22.63 25.62
N TYR A 264 -18.15 -22.92 24.48
CA TYR A 264 -17.20 -22.04 23.82
C TYR A 264 -17.95 -20.86 23.18
N MET A 265 -19.06 -21.14 22.51
CA MET A 265 -19.78 -20.14 21.73
C MET A 265 -20.31 -18.97 22.57
N ASN A 266 -20.63 -19.25 23.84
CA ASN A 266 -21.19 -18.29 24.79
C ASN A 266 -20.18 -17.37 25.49
N LYS A 267 -18.88 -17.47 25.18
CA LYS A 267 -17.81 -16.71 25.85
C LYS A 267 -17.27 -15.63 24.92
N ARG A 268 -17.45 -14.36 25.27
CA ARG A 268 -17.04 -13.23 24.41
C ARG A 268 -15.53 -13.19 24.16
N GLU A 269 -14.75 -13.62 25.15
CA GLU A 269 -13.29 -13.70 25.10
C GLU A 269 -12.75 -14.66 24.04
N ASN A 270 -13.60 -15.57 23.54
CA ASN A 270 -13.25 -16.53 22.49
C ASN A 270 -13.29 -15.94 21.08
N TYR A 271 -13.58 -14.64 20.95
CA TYR A 271 -13.69 -13.96 19.67
C TYR A 271 -12.91 -12.67 19.64
N GLN A 272 -12.50 -12.29 18.45
CA GLN A 272 -11.88 -11.00 18.19
C GLN A 272 -12.56 -10.30 17.01
N LEU A 273 -12.56 -8.97 17.07
CA LEU A 273 -12.89 -8.14 15.92
C LEU A 273 -11.60 -7.83 15.17
N VAL A 274 -11.51 -8.30 13.92
CA VAL A 274 -10.37 -8.07 13.03
C VAL A 274 -10.86 -7.60 11.66
N THR A 275 -9.97 -7.00 10.86
CA THR A 275 -10.36 -6.58 9.50
C THR A 275 -10.58 -7.81 8.61
N ILE A 276 -11.52 -7.71 7.67
CA ILE A 276 -11.72 -8.73 6.62
C ILE A 276 -10.41 -9.04 5.90
N ALA A 277 -9.63 -8.01 5.58
CA ALA A 277 -8.29 -8.16 4.99
C ALA A 277 -7.36 -9.08 5.78
N SER A 278 -7.40 -9.00 7.12
CA SER A 278 -6.56 -9.84 7.97
C SER A 278 -6.95 -11.31 7.89
N VAL A 279 -8.25 -11.59 7.78
CA VAL A 279 -8.77 -12.96 7.63
C VAL A 279 -8.45 -13.51 6.24
N LEU A 280 -8.58 -12.70 5.19
CA LEU A 280 -8.25 -13.12 3.83
C LEU A 280 -6.76 -13.43 3.65
N ASN A 281 -5.88 -12.84 4.46
CA ASN A 281 -4.46 -13.25 4.49
C ASN A 281 -4.24 -14.62 5.17
N ILE A 282 -5.20 -15.11 5.96
CA ILE A 282 -5.18 -16.46 6.56
C ILE A 282 -5.74 -17.48 5.57
N ASP A 283 -6.94 -17.21 5.05
CA ASP A 283 -7.65 -18.05 4.08
C ASP A 283 -8.54 -17.16 3.20
N ASP A 284 -8.25 -17.12 1.90
CA ASP A 284 -8.97 -16.32 0.93
C ASP A 284 -10.05 -17.08 0.15
N SER A 285 -10.30 -18.35 0.50
CA SER A 285 -11.36 -19.15 -0.13
C SER A 285 -12.75 -18.54 0.04
N ILE A 286 -12.94 -17.72 1.08
CA ILE A 286 -14.18 -16.99 1.37
C ILE A 286 -14.35 -15.70 0.55
N LEU A 287 -13.34 -15.25 -0.20
CA LEU A 287 -13.29 -13.91 -0.82
C LEU A 287 -14.55 -13.59 -1.64
N LEU A 288 -15.00 -14.53 -2.47
CA LEU A 288 -16.17 -14.31 -3.33
C LEU A 288 -17.51 -14.45 -2.59
N LEU A 289 -17.52 -15.12 -1.43
CA LEU A 289 -18.69 -15.23 -0.56
C LEU A 289 -19.00 -13.90 0.14
N LEU A 290 -18.00 -13.03 0.31
CA LEU A 290 -18.14 -11.73 0.97
C LEU A 290 -19.19 -10.80 0.32
N GLY A 291 -19.50 -11.03 -0.96
CA GLY A 291 -20.54 -10.31 -1.69
C GLY A 291 -21.98 -10.72 -1.32
N ALA A 292 -22.18 -11.76 -0.51
CA ALA A 292 -23.50 -12.24 -0.13
C ALA A 292 -24.27 -11.23 0.74
N SER A 293 -25.60 -11.27 0.64
CA SER A 293 -26.50 -10.45 1.46
C SER A 293 -26.44 -10.85 2.94
N PHE A 294 -27.14 -10.09 3.79
CA PHE A 294 -27.39 -10.52 5.17
C PHE A 294 -28.20 -11.82 5.20
N ASP A 295 -28.12 -12.50 6.35
CA ASP A 295 -28.80 -13.73 6.69
C ASP A 295 -28.41 -14.90 5.76
N ARG A 296 -27.18 -14.85 5.22
CA ARG A 296 -26.58 -15.91 4.41
C ARG A 296 -25.55 -16.68 5.20
N HIS A 297 -25.57 -17.99 5.05
CA HIS A 297 -24.78 -18.95 5.79
C HIS A 297 -24.04 -19.84 4.81
N PHE A 298 -22.76 -20.09 5.06
CA PHE A 298 -21.93 -20.94 4.22
C PHE A 298 -21.10 -21.89 5.09
N GLU A 299 -21.01 -23.13 4.65
CA GLU A 299 -20.23 -24.19 5.29
C GLU A 299 -19.26 -24.79 4.28
N LEU A 300 -18.05 -25.09 4.72
CA LEU A 300 -17.05 -25.82 3.93
C LEU A 300 -17.30 -27.32 4.11
N ASP A 301 -17.58 -28.01 3.00
CA ASP A 301 -17.84 -29.45 3.06
C ASP A 301 -16.56 -30.29 3.12
N SER A 302 -16.73 -31.61 3.23
CA SER A 302 -15.63 -32.58 3.26
C SER A 302 -14.77 -32.60 1.99
N ASP A 303 -15.28 -32.07 0.88
CA ASP A 303 -14.56 -31.97 -0.40
C ASP A 303 -13.90 -30.59 -0.56
N SER A 304 -13.82 -29.80 0.52
CA SER A 304 -13.29 -28.43 0.55
C SER A 304 -14.02 -27.49 -0.42
N GLN A 305 -15.33 -27.68 -0.56
CA GLN A 305 -16.21 -26.81 -1.34
C GLN A 305 -17.16 -26.04 -0.44
N TRP A 306 -17.24 -24.72 -0.64
CA TRP A 306 -18.18 -23.87 0.06
C TRP A 306 -19.62 -24.12 -0.45
N LYS A 307 -20.54 -24.39 0.47
CA LYS A 307 -21.96 -24.58 0.22
C LYS A 307 -22.77 -23.54 0.98
N GLU A 308 -23.69 -22.88 0.28
CA GLU A 308 -24.70 -22.04 0.94
C GLU A 308 -25.70 -22.95 1.67
N LEU A 309 -25.90 -22.69 2.96
CA LEU A 309 -26.95 -23.34 3.74
C LEU A 309 -28.25 -22.57 3.51
N VAL A 310 -29.21 -23.23 2.87
CA VAL A 310 -30.56 -22.69 2.67
C VAL A 310 -31.41 -23.17 3.83
N GLU A 311 -31.89 -22.25 4.68
CA GLU A 311 -32.91 -22.58 5.67
C GLU A 311 -34.12 -23.20 4.96
N LYS A 312 -34.57 -24.37 5.44
CA LYS A 312 -35.75 -25.07 4.93
C LYS A 312 -37.03 -24.48 5.48
#